data_AF-A0A5K1GN88-F1
#
_entry.id   AF-A0A5K1GN88-F1
#
_cell.length_a   1.000
_cell.length_b   1.000
_cell.length_c   1.000
_cell.angle_alpha   90.00
_cell.angle_beta   90.00
_cell.angle_gamma   90.00
#
_symmetry.space_group_name_H-M   'P 1'
#
loop_
_entity.id
_entity.type
_entity.pdbx_description
1 polymer ?
#
loop_
_entity_poly.entity_id
_entity_poly.type
_entity_poly.pdbx_seq_one_letter_code
_entity_poly.pdbx_strand_id
1 'polypeptide(L)'
;FKVICDELAAIGKPLTHDDKVFWLVNGFRPRYASFMTSILKPPVPSYLDVVSLLQGHETIKDLHAGETRLNSQMVFLTWQSNSQNNRKRYNNNWRNNNTNIRSILWD
;
A
#
# COMPACT_ATOMS: atom_id res chain seq x y z
N PHE A 1 -12.91 16.00 20.10
CA PHE A 1 -12.81 17.42 19.70
C PHE A 1 -14.17 18.10 19.66
N LYS A 2 -15.14 17.63 18.85
CA LYS A 2 -16.50 18.22 18.81
C LYS A 2 -17.13 18.42 20.20
N VAL A 3 -17.11 17.39 21.05
CA VAL A 3 -17.64 17.44 22.43
C VAL A 3 -17.01 18.59 23.23
N ILE A 4 -15.69 18.75 23.16
CA ILE A 4 -14.96 19.83 23.86
C ILE A 4 -15.40 21.20 23.32
N CYS A 5 -15.55 21.35 22.00
CA CYS A 5 -16.06 22.58 21.41
C CYS A 5 -17.50 22.89 21.84
N ASP A 6 -18.35 21.87 21.94
CA ASP A 6 -19.74 22.01 22.39
C ASP A 6 -19.81 22.39 23.88
N GLU A 7 -18.98 21.77 24.73
CA GLU A 7 -18.87 22.12 26.16
C GLU A 7 -18.38 23.55 26.37
N LEU A 8 -17.34 23.97 25.62
CA LEU A 8 -16.84 25.33 25.64
C LEU A 8 -17.90 26.35 25.22
N ALA A 9 -18.70 26.02 24.20
CA ALA A 9 -19.84 26.85 23.81
C ALA A 9 -20.92 26.88 24.91
N ALA A 10 -21.20 25.76 25.57
CA ALA A 10 -22.20 25.67 26.63
C ALA A 10 -21.85 26.51 27.88
N ILE A 11 -20.56 26.69 28.19
CA ILE A 11 -20.10 27.58 29.27
C ILE A 11 -19.93 29.05 28.83
N GLY A 12 -20.37 29.40 27.62
CA GLY A 12 -20.31 30.76 27.08
C GLY A 12 -18.92 31.19 26.60
N LYS A 13 -18.00 30.24 26.39
CA LYS A 13 -16.63 30.49 25.90
C LYS A 13 -16.37 29.73 24.59
N PRO A 14 -17.15 29.97 23.51
CA PRO A 14 -16.95 29.27 22.26
C PRO A 14 -15.56 29.60 21.66
N LEU A 15 -14.91 28.59 21.10
CA LEU A 15 -13.68 28.79 20.33
C LEU A 15 -13.97 29.55 19.03
N THR A 16 -13.07 30.45 18.65
CA THR A 16 -13.10 31.09 17.34
C THR A 16 -12.77 30.07 16.24
N HIS A 17 -13.02 30.43 14.98
CA HIS A 17 -12.74 29.54 13.86
C HIS A 17 -11.25 29.20 13.76
N ASP A 18 -10.39 30.20 13.93
CA ASP A 18 -8.94 30.06 13.84
C ASP A 18 -8.39 29.23 15.01
N ASP A 19 -8.92 29.43 16.22
CA ASP A 19 -8.55 28.61 17.38
C ASP A 19 -8.93 27.14 17.16
N LYS A 20 -10.10 26.87 16.56
CA LYS A 20 -10.51 25.48 16.25
C LYS A 20 -9.53 24.83 15.28
N VAL A 21 -9.09 25.55 14.25
CA VAL A 21 -8.08 25.04 13.31
C VAL A 21 -6.76 24.78 14.03
N PHE A 22 -6.28 25.75 14.81
CA PHE A 22 -5.03 25.63 15.56
C PHE A 22 -5.05 24.43 16.52
N TRP A 23 -6.09 24.30 17.34
CA TRP A 23 -6.22 23.19 18.29
C TRP A 23 -6.45 21.83 17.63
N LEU A 24 -7.17 21.79 16.50
CA LEU A 24 -7.37 20.56 15.73
C LEU A 24 -6.04 20.06 15.17
N VAL A 25 -5.29 20.95 14.52
CA VAL A 25 -3.94 20.70 13.97
C VAL A 25 -3.02 20.25 15.09
N ASN A 26 -2.89 21.03 16.17
CA ASN A 26 -2.00 20.70 17.29
C ASN A 26 -2.38 19.38 18.03
N GLY A 27 -3.64 18.96 17.93
CA GLY A 27 -4.12 17.68 18.46
C GLY A 27 -3.74 16.46 17.61
N PHE A 28 -3.21 16.64 16.41
CA PHE A 28 -2.82 15.52 15.55
C PHE A 28 -1.53 14.86 16.01
N ARG A 29 -1.52 13.52 15.97
CA ARG A 29 -0.34 12.70 16.26
C ARG A 29 0.76 12.91 15.20
N PRO A 30 2.03 12.61 15.51
CA PRO A 30 3.15 12.72 14.55
C PRO A 30 2.93 11.98 13.22
N ARG A 31 2.11 10.92 13.22
CA ARG A 31 1.72 10.18 12.01
C ARG A 31 1.02 11.05 10.94
N TYR A 32 0.42 12.17 11.35
CA TYR A 32 -0.26 13.12 10.48
C TYR A 32 0.64 14.30 10.08
N ALA A 33 1.93 14.29 10.38
CA ALA A 33 2.86 15.38 10.07
C ALA A 33 2.86 15.74 8.57
N SER A 34 2.86 14.73 7.69
CA SER A 34 2.83 14.93 6.23
C SER A 34 1.55 15.68 5.79
N PHE A 35 0.41 15.29 6.35
CA PHE A 35 -0.88 15.95 6.13
C PHE A 35 -0.87 17.39 6.66
N MET A 36 -0.33 17.60 7.87
CA MET A 36 -0.20 18.92 8.50
C MET A 36 0.59 19.89 7.64
N THR A 37 1.73 19.45 7.09
CA THR A 37 2.55 20.30 6.21
C THR A 37 1.85 20.67 4.90
N SER A 38 0.89 19.87 4.44
CA SER A 38 0.12 20.16 3.22
C SER A 38 -1.08 21.08 3.49
N ILE A 39 -1.73 20.96 4.64
CA ILE A 39 -2.87 21.83 5.01
C ILE A 39 -2.46 23.19 5.58
N LEU A 40 -1.27 23.31 6.18
CA LEU A 40 -0.78 24.59 6.74
C LEU A 40 -0.17 25.51 5.67
N LYS A 41 -0.21 25.11 4.40
CA LYS A 41 0.27 25.92 3.29
C LYS A 41 -0.72 27.06 3.02
N PRO A 42 -0.27 28.33 2.91
CA PRO A 42 -1.19 29.45 2.67
C PRO A 42 -1.95 29.30 1.33
N PRO A 43 -3.24 29.67 1.28
CA PRO A 43 -4.07 30.17 2.38
C PRO A 43 -4.51 29.06 3.35
N VAL A 44 -4.52 29.39 4.66
CA VAL A 44 -4.92 28.43 5.70
C VAL A 44 -6.39 28.04 5.50
N PRO A 45 -6.69 26.74 5.39
CA PRO A 45 -8.04 26.24 5.15
C PRO A 45 -8.95 26.46 6.36
N SER A 46 -10.26 26.54 6.11
CA SER A 46 -11.24 26.65 7.18
C SER A 46 -11.33 25.35 7.99
N TYR A 47 -11.86 25.39 9.22
CA TYR A 47 -12.09 24.20 10.05
C TYR A 47 -12.86 23.10 9.30
N LEU A 48 -13.90 23.45 8.54
CA LEU A 48 -14.68 22.47 7.77
C LEU A 48 -13.85 21.85 6.64
N ASP A 49 -12.99 22.63 6.01
CA ASP A 49 -12.08 22.14 4.98
C ASP A 49 -11.05 21.20 5.58
N VAL A 50 -10.46 21.53 6.74
CA VAL A 50 -9.50 20.65 7.44
C VAL A 50 -10.14 19.32 7.80
N VAL A 51 -11.38 19.32 8.29
CA VAL A 51 -12.12 18.09 8.61
C VAL A 51 -12.37 17.26 7.35
N SER A 52 -12.80 17.91 6.25
CA SER A 52 -13.07 17.24 4.97
C SER A 52 -11.79 16.64 4.35
N LEU A 53 -10.70 17.39 4.38
CA LEU A 53 -9.38 16.96 3.92
C LEU A 53 -8.86 15.79 4.75
N LEU A 54 -9.04 15.83 6.08
CA LEU A 54 -8.62 14.75 6.97
C LEU A 54 -9.39 13.47 6.67
N GLN A 55 -10.71 13.57 6.46
CA GLN A 55 -11.54 12.43 6.10
C GLN A 55 -11.11 11.82 4.75
N GLY A 56 -10.84 12.66 3.76
CA GLY A 56 -10.31 12.22 2.47
C GLY A 56 -8.96 11.51 2.60
N HIS A 57 -8.05 12.07 3.39
CA HIS A 57 -6.74 11.48 3.67
C HIS A 57 -6.84 10.09 4.31
N GLU A 58 -7.71 9.91 5.32
CA GLU A 58 -7.93 8.60 5.93
C GLU A 58 -8.54 7.60 4.94
N THR A 59 -9.51 8.03 4.15
CA THR A 59 -10.16 7.18 3.13
C THR A 59 -9.15 6.66 2.10
N ILE A 60 -8.31 7.55 1.56
CA ILE A 60 -7.28 7.18 0.58
C ILE A 60 -6.25 6.24 1.21
N LYS A 61 -5.84 6.51 2.46
CA LYS A 61 -4.88 5.66 3.18
C LYS A 61 -5.42 4.25 3.39
N ASP A 62 -6.70 4.10 3.70
CA ASP A 62 -7.35 2.81 3.88
C ASP A 62 -7.50 2.05 2.55
N LEU A 63 -7.84 2.76 1.47
CA LEU A 63 -7.86 2.20 0.11
C LEU A 63 -6.48 1.70 -0.32
N HIS A 64 -5.44 2.52 -0.17
CA HIS A 64 -4.06 2.12 -0.50
C HIS A 64 -3.57 0.96 0.37
N ALA A 65 -3.97 0.90 1.64
CA ALA A 65 -3.66 -0.25 2.50
C ALA A 65 -4.34 -1.54 1.98
N GLY A 66 -5.58 -1.45 1.50
CA GLY A 66 -6.28 -2.55 0.83
C GLY A 66 -5.60 -2.97 -0.47
N GLU A 67 -5.26 -2.00 -1.32
CA GLU A 67 -4.63 -2.23 -2.62
C GLU A 67 -3.22 -2.82 -2.49
N THR A 68 -2.42 -2.34 -1.52
CA THR A 68 -1.10 -2.92 -1.22
C THR A 68 -1.23 -4.39 -0.80
N ARG A 69 -2.26 -4.74 -0.01
CA ARG A 69 -2.51 -6.13 0.40
C ARG A 69 -2.91 -7.01 -0.78
N LEU A 70 -3.80 -6.53 -1.66
CA LEU A 70 -4.23 -7.26 -2.84
C LEU A 70 -3.09 -7.45 -3.86
N ASN A 71 -2.32 -6.38 -4.11
CA ASN A 71 -1.15 -6.44 -4.98
C ASN A 71 -0.10 -7.43 -4.45
N SER A 72 0.18 -7.41 -3.14
CA SER A 72 1.11 -8.37 -2.51
C SER A 72 0.65 -9.83 -2.70
N GLN A 73 -0.65 -10.10 -2.57
CA GLN A 73 -1.21 -11.44 -2.80
C GLN A 73 -1.10 -11.86 -4.27
N MET A 74 -1.37 -10.95 -5.21
CA MET A 74 -1.26 -11.19 -6.66
C MET A 74 0.20 -11.44 -7.09
N VAL A 75 1.16 -10.68 -6.54
CA VAL A 75 2.60 -10.90 -6.75
C VAL A 75 3.04 -12.26 -6.19
N PHE A 76 2.54 -12.66 -5.02
CA PHE A 76 2.85 -13.98 -4.45
C PHE A 76 2.34 -15.14 -5.32
N LEU A 77 1.08 -15.05 -5.80
CA LEU A 77 0.47 -16.07 -6.66
C LEU A 77 1.18 -16.20 -8.02
N THR A 78 1.57 -15.07 -8.62
CA THR A 78 2.28 -15.07 -9.92
C THR A 78 3.73 -15.57 -9.80
N TRP A 79 4.39 -15.35 -8.67
CA TRP A 79 5.72 -15.92 -8.42
C TRP A 79 5.68 -17.44 -8.19
N GLN A 80 4.69 -17.92 -7.43
CA GLN A 80 4.53 -19.35 -7.17
C GLN A 80 4.25 -20.16 -8.44
N SER A 81 3.41 -19.64 -9.34
CA SER A 81 3.07 -20.31 -10.60
C SER A 81 4.26 -20.41 -11.56
N ASN A 82 5.12 -19.39 -11.62
CA ASN A 82 6.33 -19.42 -12.44
C ASN A 82 7.38 -20.43 -11.94
N SER A 83 7.48 -20.66 -10.63
CA SER A 83 8.42 -21.66 -10.07
C SER A 83 8.02 -23.11 -10.38
N GLN A 84 6.72 -23.39 -10.50
CA GLN A 84 6.21 -24.75 -10.77
C GLN A 84 6.36 -25.16 -12.24
N ASN A 85 6.28 -24.22 -13.18
CA ASN A 85 6.36 -24.51 -14.61
C ASN A 85 7.76 -24.86 -15.12
N ASN A 86 8.82 -24.58 -14.35
CA ASN A 86 10.21 -24.88 -14.75
C ASN A 86 10.72 -26.28 -14.35
N ARG A 87 9.86 -27.19 -13.83
CA ARG A 87 10.32 -28.48 -13.27
C ARG A 87 10.15 -29.73 -14.15
N LYS A 88 9.83 -29.63 -15.44
CA LYS A 88 9.62 -30.80 -16.34
C LYS A 88 9.96 -30.39 -17.78
N ARG A 89 10.82 -31.03 -18.57
CA ARG A 89 11.38 -32.40 -18.59
C ARG A 89 12.62 -32.39 -19.51
N TYR A 90 13.80 -32.71 -19.00
CA TYR A 90 14.87 -33.26 -19.85
C TYR A 90 14.72 -34.79 -19.83
N ASN A 91 13.95 -35.31 -20.79
CA ASN A 91 13.81 -36.75 -20.98
C ASN A 91 14.85 -37.21 -22.01
N ASN A 92 16.04 -37.57 -21.54
CA ASN A 92 17.13 -38.06 -22.37
C ASN A 92 16.83 -39.49 -22.80
N ASN A 93 16.04 -39.66 -23.86
CA ASN A 93 15.79 -40.99 -24.44
C ASN A 93 16.86 -41.31 -25.47
N TRP A 94 18.10 -41.53 -25.01
CA TRP A 94 19.21 -41.97 -25.86
C TRP A 94 19.19 -43.50 -25.93
N ARG A 95 18.31 -44.04 -26.77
CA ARG A 95 18.34 -45.44 -27.20
C ARG A 95 19.15 -45.49 -28.50
N ASN A 96 20.42 -45.89 -28.41
CA ASN A 96 21.19 -46.31 -29.57
C ASN A 96 21.66 -47.75 -29.36
N ASN A 97 20.95 -48.70 -29.97
CA ASN A 97 21.38 -50.09 -30.09
C ASN A 97 21.59 -50.38 -31.58
N ASN A 98 22.84 -50.50 -32.01
CA ASN A 98 23.24 -51.65 -32.82
C ASN A 98 24.76 -51.80 -32.89
N THR A 99 25.27 -52.72 -32.09
CA THR A 99 26.54 -53.40 -32.30
C THR A 99 26.37 -54.42 -33.42
N ASN A 100 26.98 -54.19 -34.58
CA ASN A 100 27.29 -55.28 -35.51
C ASN A 100 28.78 -55.29 -35.79
N ILE A 101 29.48 -56.05 -34.94
CA ILE A 101 30.84 -56.52 -35.18
C ILE A 101 30.75 -57.55 -36.31
N ARG A 102 31.24 -57.20 -37.51
CA ARG A 102 31.74 -58.18 -38.47
C ARG A 102 32.98 -57.65 -39.16
N SER A 103 34.11 -58.16 -38.66
CA SER A 103 35.40 -58.32 -39.32
C SER A 103 35.33 -58.45 -40.84
N ILE A 104 36.05 -57.60 -41.57
CA ILE A 104 36.73 -58.00 -42.81
C ILE A 104 38.09 -57.29 -42.84
N LEU A 105 39.08 -58.06 -42.39
CA LEU A 105 40.49 -58.01 -42.76
C LEU A 105 40.62 -58.17 -44.28
N TRP A 106 41.45 -57.38 -44.98
CA TRP A 106 42.27 -57.80 -46.13
C TRP A 106 43.36 -56.75 -46.40
N ASP A 107 44.60 -57.25 -46.40
CA ASP A 107 45.81 -56.91 -47.19
C ASP A 107 46.22 -55.44 -47.43
#